data_AF-A0A8S0TE64-F1
#
_entry.id   AF-A0A8S0TE64-F1
#
_cell.length_a   1.000
_cell.length_b   1.000
_cell.length_c   1.000
_cell.angle_alpha   90.00
_cell.angle_beta   90.00
_cell.angle_gamma   90.00
#
_symmetry.space_group_name_H-M   'P 1'
#
loop_
_entity.id
_entity.type
_entity.pdbx_description
1 polymer ?
#
loop_
_entity_poly.entity_id
_entity_poly.type
_entity_poly.pdbx_seq_one_letter_code
_entity_poly.pdbx_strand_id
1 'polypeptide(L)'
;MKKKIELLEISRRLLGEGLGSCSIQELQQLEQQLERTVGIIRARKMQVFRQQIEDLKEKGKVLAVENALLCKKFGLEPPQGSNEEKATAACTENSEVSDVETELFIGPPETRNKRNSLQK
;
A
#
# COMPACT_ATOMS: atom_id res chain seq x y z
N MET A 1 -15.97 -18.76 27.35
CA MET A 1 -14.70 -19.44 27.03
C MET A 1 -14.74 -20.03 25.62
N LYS A 2 -15.58 -21.04 25.32
CA LYS A 2 -15.62 -21.73 24.01
C LYS A 2 -15.75 -20.81 22.77
N LYS A 3 -16.74 -19.90 22.74
CA LYS A 3 -16.94 -18.95 21.62
C LYS A 3 -15.71 -18.07 21.29
N LYS A 4 -14.88 -17.75 22.29
CA LYS A 4 -13.67 -16.94 22.10
C LYS A 4 -12.55 -17.75 21.44
N ILE A 5 -12.49 -19.05 21.76
CA ILE A 5 -11.55 -20.00 21.16
C ILE A 5 -11.93 -20.21 19.68
N GLU A 6 -13.21 -20.44 19.39
CA GLU A 6 -13.70 -20.58 18.01
C GLU A 6 -13.37 -19.36 17.15
N LEU A 7 -13.59 -18.14 17.66
CA LEU A 7 -13.26 -16.92 16.94
C LEU A 7 -11.75 -16.80 16.66
N LEU A 8 -10.91 -17.18 17.62
CA LEU A 8 -9.46 -17.20 17.44
C LEU A 8 -9.02 -18.24 16.40
N GLU A 9 -9.63 -19.42 16.41
CA GLU A 9 -9.35 -20.46 15.41
C GLU A 9 -9.74 -20.00 14.00
N ILE A 10 -10.88 -19.32 13.86
CA ILE A 10 -11.27 -18.72 12.58
C ILE A 10 -10.25 -17.67 12.13
N SER A 11 -9.80 -16.81 13.04
CA SER A 11 -8.76 -15.80 12.74
C SER A 11 -7.45 -16.44 12.29
N ARG A 12 -7.04 -17.54 12.92
CA ARG A 12 -5.83 -18.29 12.54
C ARG A 12 -5.96 -18.92 11.16
N ARG A 13 -7.11 -19.51 10.85
CA ARG A 13 -7.39 -20.04 9.50
C ARG A 13 -7.34 -18.94 8.45
N LEU A 14 -7.92 -17.77 8.72
CA LEU A 14 -7.84 -16.60 7.83
C LEU A 14 -6.40 -16.12 7.58
N LEU A 15 -5.48 -16.39 8.52
CA LEU A 15 -4.05 -16.11 8.40
C LEU A 15 -3.26 -17.26 7.73
N GLY A 16 -3.94 -18.30 7.27
CA GLY A 16 -3.32 -19.48 6.65
C GLY A 16 -2.79 -20.51 7.64
N GLU A 17 -3.08 -20.37 8.94
CA GLU A 17 -2.60 -21.30 9.95
C GLU A 17 -3.59 -22.44 10.22
N GLY A 18 -3.08 -23.65 10.48
CA GLY A 18 -3.89 -24.77 10.95
C GLY A 18 -4.87 -25.33 9.90
N LEU A 19 -4.59 -25.12 8.61
CA LEU A 19 -5.46 -25.53 7.50
C LEU A 19 -5.52 -27.05 7.28
N GLY A 20 -4.60 -27.83 7.85
CA GLY A 20 -4.55 -29.28 7.69
C GLY A 20 -5.77 -30.03 8.27
N SER A 21 -6.57 -29.38 9.13
CA SER A 21 -7.84 -29.92 9.64
C SER A 21 -9.06 -29.44 8.86
N CYS A 22 -8.90 -28.57 7.86
CA CYS A 22 -9.99 -28.06 7.05
C CYS A 22 -10.30 -29.02 5.89
N SER A 23 -11.59 -29.20 5.63
CA SER A 23 -12.07 -29.84 4.41
C SER A 23 -11.83 -28.95 3.18
N ILE A 24 -11.87 -29.57 2.00
CA ILE A 24 -11.74 -28.86 0.71
C ILE A 24 -12.81 -27.77 0.57
N GLN A 25 -14.04 -28.05 1.02
CA GLN A 25 -15.14 -27.09 0.96
C GLN A 25 -14.91 -25.88 1.88
N GLU A 26 -14.42 -26.11 3.10
CA GLU A 26 -14.06 -25.01 4.02
C GLU A 26 -12.91 -24.16 3.46
N LEU A 27 -11.92 -24.78 2.82
CA LEU A 27 -10.81 -24.07 2.18
C LEU A 27 -11.28 -23.18 1.03
N GLN A 28 -12.17 -23.69 0.17
CA GLN A 28 -12.76 -22.89 -0.91
C GLN A 28 -13.58 -21.71 -0.39
N GLN A 29 -14.35 -21.90 0.68
CA GLN A 29 -15.10 -20.81 1.30
C GLN A 29 -14.18 -19.74 1.90
N LEU A 30 -13.10 -20.18 2.54
CA LEU A 30 -12.08 -19.30 3.12
C LEU A 30 -11.39 -18.46 2.04
N GLU A 31 -10.99 -19.08 0.94
CA GLU A 31 -10.39 -18.42 -0.22
C GLU A 31 -11.33 -17.35 -0.80
N GLN A 32 -12.58 -17.71 -1.10
CA GLN A 32 -13.57 -16.77 -1.61
C GLN A 32 -13.84 -15.62 -0.64
N GLN A 33 -13.84 -15.89 0.67
CA GLN A 33 -14.02 -14.85 1.69
C GLN A 33 -12.82 -13.89 1.70
N LEU A 34 -11.60 -14.41 1.65
CA LEU A 34 -10.37 -13.60 1.60
C LEU A 34 -10.34 -12.75 0.33
N GLU A 35 -10.59 -13.34 -0.84
CA GLU A 35 -10.61 -12.62 -2.10
C GLU A 35 -11.62 -11.45 -2.07
N ARG A 36 -12.87 -11.72 -1.67
CA ARG A 36 -13.92 -10.70 -1.56
C ARG A 36 -13.53 -9.59 -0.59
N THR A 37 -13.09 -9.94 0.61
CA THR A 37 -12.80 -8.95 1.67
C THR A 37 -11.56 -8.11 1.34
N VAL A 38 -10.51 -8.71 0.77
CA VAL A 38 -9.34 -7.98 0.29
C VAL A 38 -9.71 -7.02 -0.84
N GLY A 39 -10.56 -7.46 -1.78
CA GLY A 39 -11.10 -6.61 -2.84
C GLY A 39 -11.82 -5.38 -2.29
N ILE A 40 -12.72 -5.58 -1.31
CA ILE A 40 -13.45 -4.49 -0.64
C ILE A 40 -12.49 -3.53 0.07
N ILE A 41 -11.52 -4.05 0.84
CA ILE A 41 -10.54 -3.23 1.56
C ILE A 41 -9.73 -2.38 0.57
N ARG A 42 -9.25 -2.97 -0.52
CA ARG A 42 -8.49 -2.25 -1.55
C ARG A 42 -9.34 -1.17 -2.21
N ALA A 43 -10.58 -1.47 -2.60
CA ALA A 43 -11.49 -0.51 -3.20
C ALA A 43 -11.72 0.70 -2.28
N ARG A 44 -11.99 0.45 -0.99
CA ARG A 44 -12.17 1.50 0.02
C ARG A 44 -10.91 2.33 0.22
N LYS A 45 -9.74 1.69 0.31
CA LYS A 45 -8.44 2.39 0.45
C LYS A 45 -8.18 3.29 -0.76
N MET A 46 -8.44 2.80 -1.97
CA MET A 46 -8.33 3.60 -3.20
C MET A 46 -9.31 4.76 -3.26
N GLN A 47 -10.54 4.58 -2.77
CA GLN A 47 -11.52 5.66 -2.70
C GLN A 47 -11.04 6.78 -1.76
N VAL A 48 -10.58 6.43 -0.56
CA VAL A 48 -10.06 7.40 0.42
C VAL A 48 -8.86 8.15 -0.14
N PHE A 49 -7.91 7.46 -0.77
CA PHE A 49 -6.75 8.12 -1.38
C PHE A 49 -7.12 9.03 -2.54
N ARG A 50 -8.09 8.65 -3.38
CA ARG A 50 -8.58 9.54 -4.45
C ARG A 50 -9.13 10.84 -3.87
N GLN A 51 -9.93 10.75 -2.81
CA GLN A 51 -10.47 11.92 -2.12
C GLN A 51 -9.35 12.80 -1.55
N GLN A 52 -8.36 12.20 -0.88
CA GLN A 52 -7.21 12.96 -0.35
C GLN A 52 -6.37 13.65 -1.44
N ILE A 53 -6.18 12.99 -2.58
CA ILE A 53 -5.47 13.57 -3.73
C ILE A 53 -6.25 14.78 -4.28
N GLU A 54 -7.57 14.66 -4.39
CA GLU A 54 -8.44 15.75 -4.85
C GLU A 54 -8.42 16.94 -3.89
N ASP A 55 -8.55 16.69 -2.59
CA ASP A 55 -8.45 17.73 -1.56
C ASP A 55 -7.11 18.46 -1.60
N LEU A 56 -6.00 17.74 -1.80
CA LEU A 56 -4.67 18.33 -1.91
C LEU A 56 -4.50 19.13 -3.20
N LYS A 57 -5.04 18.65 -4.33
CA LYS A 57 -5.03 19.40 -5.60
C LYS A 57 -5.77 20.71 -5.47
N GLU A 58 -6.94 20.71 -4.83
CA GLU A 58 -7.72 21.93 -4.65
C GLU A 58 -7.01 22.92 -3.73
N LYS A 59 -6.43 22.44 -2.60
CA LYS A 59 -5.57 23.28 -1.75
C LYS A 59 -4.37 23.85 -2.52
N GLY A 60 -3.75 23.06 -3.38
CA GLY A 60 -2.66 23.49 -4.25
C GLY A 60 -3.07 24.66 -5.15
N LYS A 61 -4.24 24.58 -5.79
CA LYS A 61 -4.79 25.65 -6.62
C LYS A 61 -5.07 26.92 -5.83
N VAL A 62 -5.70 26.81 -4.67
CA VAL A 62 -6.01 27.96 -3.80
C VAL A 62 -4.72 28.67 -3.39
N LEU A 63 -3.70 27.92 -2.96
CA LEU A 63 -2.40 28.47 -2.58
C LEU A 63 -1.67 29.10 -3.77
N ALA A 64 -1.77 28.51 -4.97
CA ALA A 64 -1.18 29.08 -6.17
C ALA A 64 -1.80 30.45 -6.52
N VAL A 65 -3.12 30.58 -6.39
CA VAL A 65 -3.83 31.85 -6.60
C VAL A 65 -3.41 32.88 -5.56
N GLU A 66 -3.39 32.51 -4.26
CA GLU A 66 -2.99 33.42 -3.19
C GLU A 66 -1.53 33.89 -3.35
N ASN A 67 -0.63 32.97 -3.68
CA ASN A 67 0.78 33.30 -3.89
C ASN A 67 0.96 34.24 -5.09
N ALA A 68 0.25 34.01 -6.21
CA ALA A 68 0.28 34.92 -7.35
C ALA A 68 -0.21 36.33 -6.99
N LEU A 69 -1.22 36.46 -6.13
CA LEU A 69 -1.68 37.76 -5.63
C LEU A 69 -0.64 38.44 -4.74
N LEU A 70 0.05 37.69 -3.88
CA LEU A 70 1.13 38.22 -3.04
C LEU A 70 2.33 38.66 -3.89
N CYS A 71 2.79 37.83 -4.83
CA CYS A 71 3.85 38.17 -5.78
C CYS A 71 3.58 39.50 -6.49
N LYS A 72 2.35 39.69 -7.00
CA LYS A 72 1.92 40.97 -7.61
C LYS A 72 1.99 42.14 -6.64
N LYS A 73 1.57 41.96 -5.38
CA LYS A 73 1.62 43.03 -4.35
C LYS A 73 3.05 43.46 -4.02
N PHE A 74 4.01 42.55 -4.09
CA PHE A 74 5.40 42.80 -3.70
C PHE A 74 6.36 42.94 -4.90
N GLY A 75 5.85 42.97 -6.14
CA GLY A 75 6.66 43.11 -7.35
C GLY A 75 7.61 41.93 -7.61
N LEU A 76 7.28 40.75 -7.09
CA LEU A 76 8.03 39.52 -7.31
C LEU A 76 7.44 38.76 -8.50
N GLU A 77 8.30 38.13 -9.30
CA GLU A 77 7.83 37.19 -10.34
C GLU A 77 7.26 35.92 -9.68
N PRO A 78 6.06 35.47 -10.06
CA PRO A 78 5.50 34.23 -9.53
C PRO A 78 6.34 33.03 -9.99
N PRO A 79 6.62 32.05 -9.12
CA PRO A 79 7.28 30.81 -9.53
C PRO A 79 6.45 30.12 -10.63
N GLN A 80 7.05 29.90 -11.79
CA GLN A 80 6.42 29.11 -12.85
C GLN A 80 6.26 27.67 -12.34
N GLY A 81 5.02 27.27 -12.10
CA GLY A 81 4.70 25.94 -11.59
C GLY A 81 5.26 24.86 -12.51
N SER A 82 6.06 23.96 -11.96
CA SER A 82 6.43 22.72 -12.63
C SER A 82 5.17 21.84 -12.77
N ASN A 83 4.52 21.97 -13.91
CA ASN A 83 3.68 20.99 -14.60
C ASN A 83 2.60 20.29 -13.77
N GLU A 84 1.39 20.83 -13.89
CA GLU A 84 0.19 20.00 -13.94
C GLU A 84 0.31 19.05 -15.17
N GLU A 85 -0.04 17.77 -15.01
CA GLU A 85 -0.28 16.81 -16.12
C GLU A 85 0.90 16.20 -16.89
N LYS A 86 1.88 15.53 -16.24
CA LYS A 86 2.49 14.30 -16.82
C LYS A 86 3.29 13.48 -15.80
N ALA A 87 2.64 12.51 -15.18
CA ALA A 87 3.32 11.36 -14.56
C ALA A 87 2.57 10.07 -14.90
N THR A 88 2.23 9.93 -16.18
CA THR A 88 1.94 8.65 -16.82
C THR A 88 2.84 8.57 -18.04
N ALA A 89 3.60 7.48 -18.14
CA ALA A 89 4.47 7.09 -19.25
C ALA A 89 5.79 7.88 -19.42
N ALA A 90 6.84 7.43 -18.73
CA ALA A 90 8.17 7.18 -19.31
C ALA A 90 9.04 6.40 -18.31
N CYS A 91 8.85 5.08 -18.21
CA CYS A 91 9.96 4.21 -17.84
C CYS A 91 10.72 3.99 -19.14
N THR A 92 11.73 4.83 -19.39
CA THR A 92 12.64 4.63 -20.51
C THR A 92 13.34 3.30 -20.30
N GLU A 93 13.14 2.39 -21.23
CA GLU A 93 13.79 1.10 -21.30
C GLU A 93 15.29 1.33 -21.59
N ASN A 94 16.09 1.29 -20.54
CA ASN A 94 17.49 0.85 -20.44
C ASN A 94 18.16 1.54 -19.27
N SER A 95 18.03 0.94 -18.09
CA SER A 95 19.12 0.90 -17.13
C SER A 95 19.05 -0.48 -16.51
N GLU A 96 20.14 -1.21 -16.67
CA GLU A 96 20.46 -2.56 -16.18
C GLU A 96 19.50 -3.06 -15.09
N VAL A 97 18.93 -4.25 -15.31
CA VAL A 97 18.08 -4.99 -14.36
C VAL A 97 18.74 -4.97 -12.97
N SER A 98 18.33 -4.02 -12.13
CA SER A 98 18.63 -4.08 -10.71
C SER A 98 17.56 -4.99 -10.13
N ASP A 99 17.96 -6.20 -9.74
CA ASP A 99 17.13 -7.06 -8.90
C ASP A 99 16.76 -6.27 -7.64
N VAL A 100 15.56 -5.70 -7.63
CA VAL A 100 15.00 -5.13 -6.41
C VAL A 100 14.52 -6.33 -5.60
N GLU A 101 15.39 -6.82 -4.73
CA GLU A 101 15.02 -7.81 -3.72
C GLU A 101 14.00 -7.15 -2.79
N THR A 102 12.72 -7.29 -3.14
CA THR A 102 11.64 -6.89 -2.25
C THR A 102 11.66 -7.85 -1.08
N GLU A 103 11.98 -7.38 0.13
CA GLU A 103 11.86 -8.13 1.40
C GLU A 103 10.37 -8.42 1.76
N LEU A 104 9.51 -8.59 0.76
CA LEU A 104 8.12 -8.99 0.88
C LEU A 104 8.05 -10.51 1.08
N PHE A 105 8.36 -10.95 2.30
CA PHE A 105 8.12 -12.33 2.70
C PHE A 105 6.64 -12.51 3.06
N ILE A 106 5.88 -13.19 2.20
CA ILE A 106 4.54 -13.68 2.54
C ILE A 106 4.72 -14.93 3.39
N GLY A 107 4.98 -14.74 4.68
CA GLY A 107 5.09 -15.80 5.67
C GLY A 107 5.44 -15.27 7.07
N PRO A 108 5.39 -16.11 8.12
CA PRO A 108 5.73 -15.69 9.48
C PRO A 108 7.19 -15.17 9.53
N PRO A 109 7.47 -14.06 10.23
CA PRO A 109 8.80 -13.44 10.21
C PRO A 109 9.89 -14.39 10.72
N GLU A 110 11.04 -14.40 10.06
CA GLU A 110 12.20 -15.18 10.51
C GLU A 110 12.68 -14.67 11.89
N THR A 111 12.77 -15.59 12.86
CA THR A 111 13.42 -15.28 14.13
C THR A 111 14.93 -15.19 13.90
N ARG A 112 15.45 -13.96 13.93
CA ARG A 112 16.86 -13.62 13.72
C ARG A 112 17.76 -14.24 14.79
N ASN A 113 18.13 -15.50 14.62
CA ASN A 113 19.29 -16.10 15.29
C ASN A 113 20.50 -16.00 14.37
N LYS A 114 21.24 -14.88 14.47
CA LYS A 114 22.56 -14.74 13.86
C LYS A 114 23.53 -15.71 14.56
N ARG A 115 23.79 -16.88 13.98
CA ARG A 115 25.01 -17.63 14.27
C ARG A 115 26.14 -16.99 13.47
N ASN A 116 27.04 -16.30 14.16
CA ASN A 116 28.30 -15.86 13.57
C ASN A 116 29.12 -17.10 13.21
N SER A 117 29.24 -17.43 11.93
CA SER A 117 30.29 -18.33 11.44
C SER A 117 31.51 -17.49 11.05
N LEU A 118 32.39 -17.25 12.02
CA LEU A 118 33.78 -16.93 11.73
C LEU A 118 34.47 -18.23 11.32
N GLN A 119 34.72 -18.39 10.02
CA GLN A 119 35.76 -19.29 9.51
C GLN A 119 36.38 -18.69 8.23
N LYS A 120 37.53 -18.05 8.39
CA LYS A 120 38.78 -18.38 7.70
C LYS A 120 39.94 -17.65 8.38
#